data_AF-A0A832WU67-F1
#
_entry.id   AF-A0A832WU67-F1
#
_cell.length_a   1.000
_cell.length_b   1.000
_cell.length_c   1.000
_cell.angle_alpha   90.00
_cell.angle_beta   90.00
_cell.angle_gamma   90.00
#
_symmetry.space_group_name_H-M   'P 1'
#
loop_
_entity.id
_entity.type
_entity.pdbx_description
1 polymer ?
#
loop_
_entity_poly.entity_id
_entity_poly.type
_entity_poly.pdbx_seq_one_letter_code
_entity_poly.pdbx_strand_id
1 'polypeptide(L)'
;MKALLIGLIAMVAVAAGIFVAGVNGYGPLAYISYHVQVSNSTSQIIPAYINLGNITPGEKGNITSNATVIVSSNGTYVIQLLHSEKLSKVFTEFNITIEIGNKTLLLNLYQTKVNVNLTAGKYIVYIKIFYQVSENPKGDLNVVKEPLLIIHPKDNE
;
A
#
# COMPACT_ATOMS: atom_id res chain seq x y z
N MET A 1 -2.94 -30.02 61.74
CA MET A 1 -3.89 -30.80 60.91
C MET A 1 -4.10 -30.05 59.60
N LYS A 2 -3.88 -30.76 58.48
CA LYS A 2 -4.56 -30.69 57.15
C LYS A 2 -4.68 -29.30 56.49
N ALA A 3 -3.90 -28.98 55.46
CA ALA A 3 -4.07 -29.38 54.04
C ALA A 3 -5.37 -28.80 53.44
N LEU A 4 -5.49 -28.27 52.22
CA LEU A 4 -4.79 -28.46 50.95
C LEU A 4 -5.56 -27.57 49.93
N LEU A 5 -4.91 -26.88 48.98
CA LEU A 5 -5.24 -26.84 47.53
C LEU A 5 -4.59 -25.65 46.78
N ILE A 6 -3.40 -25.92 46.25
CA ILE A 6 -2.99 -25.91 44.83
C ILE A 6 -3.97 -25.27 43.81
N GLY A 7 -3.45 -24.31 43.05
CA GLY A 7 -3.92 -23.90 41.73
C GLY A 7 -2.73 -23.60 40.82
N LEU A 8 -2.21 -24.64 40.19
CA LEU A 8 -1.07 -24.68 39.26
C LEU A 8 -1.54 -24.33 37.85
N ILE A 9 -0.93 -23.33 37.20
CA ILE A 9 -0.87 -23.26 35.72
C ILE A 9 0.57 -22.97 35.33
N ALA A 10 1.07 -23.81 34.43
CA ALA A 10 2.47 -24.07 34.15
C ALA A 10 3.11 -23.11 33.13
N MET A 11 4.44 -23.05 33.23
CA MET A 11 5.51 -22.86 32.21
C MET A 11 5.04 -22.72 30.74
N VAL A 12 5.67 -21.93 29.87
CA VAL A 12 7.09 -22.00 29.48
C VAL A 12 7.55 -20.61 29.00
N ALA A 13 8.46 -19.95 29.74
CA ALA A 13 9.29 -18.91 29.15
C ALA A 13 10.35 -19.62 28.29
N VAL A 14 10.28 -19.43 26.98
CA VAL A 14 11.26 -19.97 26.03
C VAL A 14 12.64 -19.44 26.42
N ALA A 15 13.47 -20.36 26.91
CA ALA A 15 14.90 -20.15 27.09
C ALA A 15 15.53 -19.95 25.71
N ALA A 16 15.72 -18.70 25.28
CA ALA A 16 16.71 -18.39 24.27
C ALA A 16 18.06 -18.33 24.98
N GLY A 17 18.76 -19.46 24.96
CA GLY A 17 20.06 -19.64 25.60
C GLY A 17 21.07 -18.61 25.12
N ILE A 18 21.72 -17.95 26.08
CA ILE A 18 23.00 -17.30 25.82
C ILE A 18 24.04 -18.16 26.51
N PHE A 19 24.78 -18.93 25.72
CA PHE A 19 25.99 -19.60 26.19
C PHE A 19 27.01 -18.51 26.52
N VAL A 20 27.21 -18.21 27.81
CA VAL A 20 28.36 -17.41 28.25
C VAL A 20 29.52 -18.39 28.41
N ALA A 21 30.35 -18.50 27.37
CA ALA A 21 31.66 -19.10 27.50
C ALA A 21 32.53 -18.16 28.36
N GLY A 22 32.85 -18.57 29.58
CA GLY A 22 33.83 -17.87 30.40
C GLY A 22 35.21 -17.92 29.74
N VAL A 23 35.72 -16.78 29.30
CA VAL A 23 37.11 -16.64 28.83
C VAL A 23 38.00 -16.33 30.04
N ASN A 24 38.83 -17.30 30.44
CA ASN A 24 39.87 -17.08 31.44
C ASN A 24 41.04 -16.30 30.81
N GLY A 25 41.28 -15.08 31.30
CA GLY A 25 42.52 -14.33 31.08
C GLY A 25 42.32 -12.92 30.51
N TYR A 26 41.46 -12.76 29.51
CA TYR A 26 41.09 -11.46 28.93
C TYR A 26 39.67 -11.55 28.38
N GLY A 27 38.83 -10.59 28.76
CA GLY A 27 37.43 -10.52 28.35
C GLY A 27 37.05 -9.07 28.06
N PRO A 28 36.02 -8.85 27.22
CA PRO A 28 35.58 -7.50 26.91
C PRO A 28 35.12 -6.78 28.17
N LEU A 29 35.66 -5.56 28.38
CA LEU A 29 35.34 -4.72 29.53
C LEU A 29 33.88 -4.21 29.51
N ALA A 30 33.24 -4.19 28.33
CA ALA A 30 31.83 -3.90 28.18
C ALA A 30 31.30 -4.47 26.87
N TYR A 31 30.00 -4.78 26.85
CA TYR A 31 29.24 -5.00 25.64
C TYR A 31 28.24 -3.85 25.49
N ILE A 32 28.17 -3.26 24.30
CA ILE A 32 27.15 -2.29 23.96
C ILE A 32 26.17 -2.94 22.99
N SER A 33 24.87 -2.71 23.23
CA SER A 33 23.81 -3.06 22.30
C SER A 33 22.96 -1.81 22.12
N TYR A 34 22.71 -1.42 20.87
CA TYR A 34 21.92 -0.26 20.54
C TYR A 34 20.95 -0.61 19.42
N HIS A 35 19.79 0.04 19.44
CA HIS A 35 18.82 0.03 18.35
C HIS A 35 18.57 1.48 17.95
N VAL A 36 19.13 1.92 16.83
CA VAL A 36 18.90 3.26 16.32
C VAL A 36 17.52 3.28 15.66
N GLN A 37 16.56 3.96 16.27
CA GLN A 37 15.34 4.36 15.57
C GLN A 37 15.69 5.47 14.60
N VAL A 38 16.06 5.11 13.38
CA VAL A 38 15.96 6.03 12.25
C VAL A 38 14.47 6.34 12.16
N SER A 39 14.11 7.62 12.13
CA SER A 39 12.75 8.02 11.78
C SER A 39 12.50 7.47 10.37
N ASN A 40 11.99 6.24 10.27
CA ASN A 40 11.44 5.74 9.04
C ASN A 40 10.26 6.66 8.81
N SER A 41 10.49 7.70 8.03
CA SER A 41 9.47 8.52 7.45
C SER A 41 8.76 7.59 6.46
N THR A 42 7.95 6.68 7.02
CA THR A 42 7.18 5.72 6.25
C THR A 42 6.13 6.57 5.54
N SER A 43 6.24 6.62 4.21
CA SER A 43 5.16 7.21 3.42
C SER A 43 3.87 6.46 3.77
N GLN A 44 2.84 7.18 4.15
CA GLN A 44 1.56 6.61 4.57
C GLN A 44 0.52 6.88 3.49
N ILE A 45 -0.23 5.87 3.10
CA ILE A 45 -1.32 5.98 2.13
C ILE A 45 -2.62 5.60 2.83
N ILE A 46 -3.59 6.50 2.84
CA ILE A 46 -4.99 6.21 3.16
C ILE A 46 -5.70 6.05 1.81
N PRO A 47 -6.05 4.82 1.40
CA PRO A 47 -6.53 4.56 0.06
C PRO A 47 -7.95 5.08 -0.16
N ALA A 48 -8.25 5.42 -1.41
CA ALA A 48 -9.60 5.64 -1.88
C ALA A 48 -10.31 4.30 -2.10
N TYR A 49 -11.56 4.19 -1.67
CA TYR A 49 -12.43 3.07 -2.03
C TYR A 49 -13.34 3.51 -3.16
N ILE A 50 -13.21 2.86 -4.32
CA ILE A 50 -13.99 3.14 -5.51
C ILE A 50 -14.97 1.98 -5.68
N ASN A 51 -16.25 2.31 -5.72
CA ASN A 51 -17.32 1.36 -5.95
C ASN A 51 -18.15 1.83 -7.14
N LEU A 52 -18.06 1.12 -8.27
CA LEU A 52 -18.83 1.44 -9.47
C LEU A 52 -20.29 0.97 -9.35
N GLY A 53 -20.62 0.17 -8.34
CA GLY A 53 -21.94 -0.46 -8.20
C GLY A 53 -22.16 -1.57 -9.24
N ASN A 54 -23.43 -1.83 -9.55
CA ASN A 54 -23.81 -2.73 -10.62
C ASN A 54 -23.82 -1.96 -11.93
N ILE A 55 -22.95 -2.33 -12.86
CA ILE A 55 -22.82 -1.71 -14.18
C ILE A 55 -23.23 -2.69 -15.27
N THR A 56 -23.77 -2.18 -16.37
CA THR A 56 -24.30 -2.97 -17.49
C THR A 56 -23.45 -2.81 -18.77
N PRO A 57 -23.52 -3.76 -19.72
CA PRO A 57 -22.84 -3.62 -21.00
C PRO A 57 -23.23 -2.31 -21.72
N GLY A 58 -22.24 -1.64 -22.34
CA GLY A 58 -22.43 -0.35 -23.01
C GLY A 58 -22.58 0.87 -22.09
N GLU A 59 -22.73 0.66 -20.78
CA GLU A 59 -22.93 1.74 -19.81
C GLU A 59 -21.72 2.69 -19.75
N LYS A 60 -22.01 3.99 -19.70
CA LYS A 60 -21.03 5.04 -19.45
C LYS A 60 -21.24 5.62 -18.07
N GLY A 61 -20.15 5.83 -17.35
CA GLY A 61 -20.21 6.39 -16.01
C GLY A 61 -19.01 7.24 -15.67
N ASN A 62 -19.17 8.02 -14.60
CA ASN A 62 -18.07 8.69 -13.95
C ASN A 62 -18.17 8.51 -12.44
N ILE A 63 -17.02 8.45 -11.78
CA ILE A 63 -16.93 8.40 -10.32
C ILE A 63 -15.73 9.22 -9.85
N THR A 64 -15.87 9.81 -8.68
CA THR A 64 -14.79 10.54 -8.00
C THR A 64 -14.54 9.95 -6.63
N SER A 65 -13.28 9.83 -6.25
CA SER A 65 -12.88 9.39 -4.91
C SER A 65 -11.57 10.05 -4.49
N ASN A 66 -11.36 10.16 -3.18
CA ASN A 66 -10.20 10.86 -2.64
C ASN A 66 -9.34 9.89 -1.83
N ALA A 67 -8.03 9.92 -2.08
CA ALA A 67 -7.03 9.27 -1.24
C ALA A 67 -6.22 10.33 -0.49
N THR A 68 -5.54 9.92 0.58
CA THR A 68 -4.53 10.76 1.23
C THR A 68 -3.17 10.09 1.12
N VAL A 69 -2.17 10.82 0.67
CA VAL A 69 -0.78 10.35 0.58
C VAL A 69 0.09 11.27 1.44
N ILE A 70 0.82 10.70 2.38
CA ILE A 70 1.87 11.37 3.13
C ILE A 70 3.20 10.96 2.51
N VAL A 71 3.82 11.92 1.84
CA VAL A 71 5.13 11.77 1.21
C VAL A 71 6.20 12.17 2.22
N SER A 72 7.16 11.30 2.45
CA SER A 72 8.20 11.50 3.45
C SER A 72 9.44 12.23 2.96
N SER A 73 9.70 12.19 1.65
CA SER A 73 10.91 12.75 1.04
C SER A 73 10.57 13.41 -0.29
N ASN A 74 11.28 14.48 -0.63
CA ASN A 74 11.18 15.06 -1.96
C ASN A 74 11.68 14.04 -3.00
N GLY A 75 10.99 13.90 -4.12
CA GLY A 75 11.44 13.00 -5.18
C GLY A 75 10.43 12.81 -6.31
N THR A 76 10.80 11.95 -7.26
CA THR A 76 9.91 11.48 -8.32
C THR A 76 9.20 10.23 -7.86
N TYR A 77 7.88 10.25 -7.94
CA TYR A 77 7.00 9.12 -7.66
C TYR A 77 6.34 8.65 -8.95
N VAL A 78 6.07 7.35 -9.03
CA VAL A 78 5.32 6.74 -10.12
C VAL A 78 3.93 6.42 -9.60
N ILE A 79 2.90 6.85 -10.32
CA ILE A 79 1.53 6.37 -10.12
C ILE A 79 1.22 5.38 -11.24
N GLN A 80 0.78 4.18 -10.86
CA GLN A 80 0.52 3.09 -11.79
C GLN A 80 -0.93 2.57 -11.67
N LEU A 81 -1.57 2.40 -12.83
CA LEU A 81 -2.79 1.64 -13.02
C LEU A 81 -2.46 0.15 -13.08
N LEU A 82 -3.04 -0.61 -12.15
CA LEU A 82 -2.93 -2.06 -12.11
C LEU A 82 -4.00 -2.72 -12.98
N HIS A 83 -3.73 -3.97 -13.35
CA HIS A 83 -4.69 -4.85 -14.02
C HIS A 83 -5.25 -4.31 -15.35
N SER A 84 -4.51 -3.48 -16.09
CA SER A 84 -4.97 -2.90 -17.37
C SER A 84 -5.44 -3.95 -18.39
N GLU A 85 -4.79 -5.11 -18.46
CA GLU A 85 -5.22 -6.22 -19.32
C GLU A 85 -6.55 -6.87 -18.90
N LYS A 86 -6.86 -6.89 -17.60
CA LYS A 86 -8.18 -7.35 -17.13
C LYS A 86 -9.23 -6.28 -17.42
N LEU A 87 -8.90 -5.03 -17.09
CA LEU A 87 -9.78 -3.88 -17.31
C LEU A 87 -10.15 -3.73 -18.80
N SER A 88 -9.22 -3.95 -19.73
CA SER A 88 -9.48 -3.85 -21.17
C SER A 88 -10.41 -4.93 -21.73
N LYS A 89 -10.66 -6.02 -20.97
CA LYS A 89 -11.65 -7.05 -21.34
C LYS A 89 -13.08 -6.64 -20.93
N VAL A 90 -13.20 -5.76 -19.94
CA VAL A 90 -14.49 -5.30 -19.39
C VAL A 90 -14.87 -3.93 -19.95
N PHE A 91 -13.91 -3.03 -20.07
CA PHE A 91 -14.10 -1.64 -20.46
C PHE A 91 -13.52 -1.37 -21.84
N THR A 92 -14.27 -0.66 -22.68
CA THR A 92 -13.76 -0.09 -23.94
C THR A 92 -13.01 1.21 -23.68
N GLU A 93 -13.43 1.97 -22.66
CA GLU A 93 -12.73 3.15 -22.18
C GLU A 93 -12.60 3.10 -20.65
N PHE A 94 -11.42 3.41 -20.14
CA PHE A 94 -11.16 3.55 -18.71
C PHE A 94 -10.11 4.63 -18.49
N ASN A 95 -10.57 5.86 -18.33
CA ASN A 95 -9.73 7.05 -18.22
C ASN A 95 -9.73 7.55 -16.78
N ILE A 96 -8.53 7.76 -16.22
CA ILE A 96 -8.34 8.20 -14.86
C ILE A 96 -7.63 9.55 -14.90
N THR A 97 -8.25 10.56 -14.30
CA THR A 97 -7.64 11.86 -14.01
C THR A 97 -7.31 11.92 -12.53
N ILE A 98 -6.05 12.23 -12.22
CA ILE A 98 -5.54 12.31 -10.85
C ILE A 98 -5.03 13.72 -10.61
N GLU A 99 -5.53 14.38 -9.56
CA GLU A 99 -5.02 15.67 -9.11
C GLU A 99 -4.28 15.53 -7.78
N ILE A 100 -3.01 15.92 -7.77
CA ILE A 100 -2.12 15.84 -6.60
C ILE A 100 -1.11 16.99 -6.63
N GLY A 101 -1.06 17.80 -5.57
CA GLY A 101 -0.05 18.86 -5.44
C GLY A 101 -0.02 19.86 -6.62
N ASN A 102 -1.20 20.36 -7.02
CA ASN A 102 -1.43 21.25 -8.19
C ASN A 102 -1.07 20.64 -9.55
N LYS A 103 -0.95 19.31 -9.65
CA LYS A 103 -0.65 18.60 -10.89
C LYS A 103 -1.83 17.75 -11.29
N THR A 104 -2.14 17.75 -12.58
CA THR A 104 -3.13 16.84 -13.17
C THR A 104 -2.39 15.77 -13.98
N LEU A 105 -2.68 14.52 -13.67
CA LEU A 105 -2.06 13.34 -14.26
C LEU A 105 -3.14 12.51 -14.95
N LEU A 106 -2.80 11.89 -16.07
CA LEU A 106 -3.71 11.06 -16.85
C LEU A 106 -3.16 9.65 -16.97
N LEU A 107 -4.04 8.68 -16.68
CA LEU A 107 -3.81 7.26 -16.90
C LEU A 107 -4.98 6.67 -17.69
N ASN A 108 -4.70 5.66 -18.50
CA ASN A 108 -5.71 4.87 -19.18
C ASN A 108 -5.19 3.45 -19.45
N LEU A 109 -5.97 2.64 -20.17
CA LEU A 109 -5.63 1.26 -20.48
C LEU A 109 -4.31 1.09 -21.26
N TYR A 110 -3.84 2.12 -21.96
CA TYR A 110 -2.61 2.13 -22.76
C TYR A 110 -1.46 2.91 -22.10
N GLN A 111 -1.79 3.95 -21.34
CA GLN A 111 -0.85 4.73 -20.54
C GLN A 111 -1.07 4.40 -19.06
N THR A 112 -0.43 3.32 -18.61
CA THR A 112 -0.68 2.74 -17.28
C THR A 112 0.24 3.29 -16.19
N LYS A 113 1.24 4.11 -16.53
CA LYS A 113 2.18 4.72 -15.58
C LYS A 113 2.34 6.21 -15.88
N VAL A 114 2.51 7.01 -14.83
CA VAL A 114 2.82 8.43 -14.94
C VAL A 114 3.71 8.87 -13.79
N ASN A 115 4.70 9.72 -14.08
CA ASN A 115 5.64 10.24 -13.10
C ASN A 115 5.15 11.58 -12.53
N VAL A 116 5.39 11.79 -11.24
CA VAL A 116 5.06 13.04 -10.55
C VAL A 116 6.14 13.40 -9.54
N ASN A 117 6.66 14.63 -9.63
CA ASN A 117 7.57 15.16 -8.62
C ASN A 117 6.77 15.70 -7.43
N LEU A 118 7.01 15.19 -6.24
CA LEU A 118 6.34 15.60 -5.00
C LEU A 118 7.39 16.04 -3.99
N THR A 119 7.09 17.08 -3.22
CA THR A 119 7.84 17.39 -2.00
C THR A 119 7.28 16.61 -0.82
N ALA A 120 8.07 16.46 0.24
CA ALA A 120 7.60 15.93 1.50
C ALA A 120 6.39 16.74 1.99
N GLY A 121 5.35 16.04 2.46
CA GLY A 121 4.10 16.66 2.85
C GLY A 121 2.90 15.72 2.71
N LYS A 122 1.74 16.22 3.15
CA LYS A 122 0.46 15.53 3.06
C LYS A 122 -0.31 16.06 1.85
N TYR A 123 -0.76 15.14 0.99
CA TYR A 123 -1.56 15.43 -0.19
C TYR A 123 -2.92 14.77 -0.10
N ILE A 124 -3.96 15.51 -0.49
CA ILE A 124 -5.23 14.92 -0.92
C ILE A 124 -5.08 14.63 -2.41
N VAL A 125 -5.37 13.40 -2.80
CA VAL A 125 -5.31 12.94 -4.19
C VAL A 125 -6.74 12.78 -4.66
N TYR A 126 -7.17 13.64 -5.58
CA TYR A 126 -8.50 13.56 -6.18
C TYR A 126 -8.43 12.65 -7.41
N ILE A 127 -9.19 11.57 -7.41
CA ILE A 127 -9.21 10.57 -8.47
C ILE A 127 -10.57 10.64 -9.13
N LYS A 128 -10.60 10.96 -10.43
CA LYS A 128 -11.80 10.91 -11.27
C LYS A 128 -11.63 9.82 -12.30
N ILE A 129 -12.58 8.90 -12.37
CA ILE A 129 -12.63 7.84 -13.38
C ILE A 129 -13.81 8.12 -14.29
N PHE A 130 -13.55 8.09 -15.59
CA PHE A 130 -14.56 7.99 -16.63
C PHE A 130 -14.42 6.64 -17.32
N TYR A 131 -15.52 5.92 -17.48
CA TYR A 131 -15.50 4.59 -18.09
C TYR A 131 -16.64 4.40 -19.09
N GLN A 132 -16.40 3.49 -20.04
CA GLN A 132 -17.42 2.87 -20.89
C GLN A 132 -17.26 1.36 -20.82
N VAL A 133 -18.30 0.65 -20.39
CA VAL A 133 -18.34 -0.81 -20.39
C VAL A 133 -18.43 -1.30 -21.83
N SER A 134 -17.71 -2.38 -22.15
CA SER A 134 -17.85 -3.07 -23.42
C SER A 134 -19.28 -3.55 -23.62
N GLU A 135 -19.76 -3.57 -24.87
CA GLU A 135 -21.05 -4.20 -25.22
C GLU A 135 -21.03 -5.71 -24.96
N ASN A 136 -19.83 -6.31 -24.98
CA ASN A 136 -19.61 -7.73 -24.71
C ASN A 136 -18.44 -7.88 -23.71
N PRO A 137 -18.64 -7.54 -22.42
CA PRO A 137 -17.57 -7.61 -21.44
C PRO A 137 -17.16 -9.07 -21.21
N LYS A 138 -15.86 -9.30 -21.06
CA LYS A 138 -15.25 -10.63 -20.84
C LYS A 138 -14.36 -10.60 -19.61
N GLY A 139 -14.01 -11.79 -19.11
CA GLY A 139 -13.11 -11.92 -17.97
C GLY A 139 -13.83 -11.80 -16.62
N ASP A 140 -13.18 -11.15 -15.65
CA ASP A 140 -13.69 -11.03 -14.28
C ASP A 140 -14.82 -9.99 -14.24
N LEU A 141 -16.08 -10.45 -14.24
CA LEU A 141 -17.26 -9.58 -14.16
C LEU A 141 -17.63 -9.18 -12.73
N ASN A 142 -16.96 -9.75 -11.73
CA ASN A 142 -17.16 -9.47 -10.31
C ASN A 142 -15.80 -9.25 -9.63
N VAL A 143 -15.49 -8.00 -9.33
CA VAL A 143 -14.23 -7.62 -8.67
C VAL A 143 -14.53 -7.06 -7.28
N VAL A 144 -13.84 -7.55 -6.27
CA VAL A 144 -14.06 -7.14 -4.87
C VAL A 144 -12.73 -6.77 -4.22
N LYS A 145 -12.60 -5.50 -3.82
CA LYS A 145 -11.44 -4.96 -3.08
C LYS A 145 -10.08 -5.19 -3.78
N GLU A 146 -10.06 -5.25 -5.10
CA GLU A 146 -8.80 -5.34 -5.86
C GLU A 146 -8.11 -3.97 -5.92
N PRO A 147 -6.78 -3.88 -5.69
CA PRO A 147 -6.04 -2.63 -5.84
C PRO A 147 -6.07 -2.11 -7.28
N LEU A 148 -6.56 -0.89 -7.48
CA LEU A 148 -6.63 -0.26 -8.80
C LEU A 148 -5.40 0.59 -9.13
N LEU A 149 -4.95 1.38 -8.16
CA LEU A 149 -3.85 2.33 -8.29
C LEU A 149 -2.82 2.11 -7.20
N ILE A 150 -1.54 2.25 -7.55
CA ILE A 150 -0.43 2.31 -6.60
C ILE A 150 0.40 3.57 -6.84
N ILE A 151 1.08 4.02 -5.79
CA ILE A 151 2.12 5.05 -5.86
C ILE A 151 3.37 4.55 -5.14
N HIS A 152 4.53 4.72 -5.77
CA HIS A 152 5.82 4.36 -5.18
C HIS A 152 6.92 5.31 -5.66
N PRO A 153 8.04 5.44 -4.93
CA PRO A 153 9.23 6.12 -5.43
C PRO A 153 9.69 5.51 -6.75
N LYS A 154 10.17 6.34 -7.69
CA LYS A 154 10.66 5.88 -8.99
C LYS A 154 11.87 4.96 -8.88
N ASP A 155 12.71 5.16 -7.87
CA ASP A 155 13.92 4.36 -7.65
C ASP A 155 13.62 2.92 -7.17
N ASN A 156 12.34 2.60 -6.90
CA ASN A 156 11.85 1.28 -6.50
C ASN A 156 11.14 0.51 -7.64
N GLU A 157 11.37 0.88 -8.91
CA GLU A 157 10.87 0.15 -10.08
C GLU A 157 11.64 -1.15 -10.36
#